data_AF-A0A921KIL9-F1
#
_entry.id   AF-A0A921KIL9-F1
#
_cell.length_a   1.000
_cell.length_b   1.000
_cell.length_c   1.000
_cell.angle_alpha   90.00
_cell.angle_beta   90.00
_cell.angle_gamma   90.00
#
_symmetry.space_group_name_H-M   'P 1'
#
loop_
_entity.id
_entity.type
_entity.pdbx_description
1 polymer ?
#
loop_
_entity_poly.entity_id
_entity_poly.type
_entity_poly.pdbx_seq_one_letter_code
_entity_poly.pdbx_strand_id
1 'polypeptide(L)'
;MINITPKLKERFCKDCNIPLKIYEEPYFTDRLELYDLFYQSIHKWNVFKNELKEYHCEQDYFEEYNRIKDQAINDIKNTDAYQRFNQEDMNQYSIKHVGLPSKDIFKPSNDNKLFISIDMKKANFSALRYYDKNIFRGAQTWEQFIGFYTNNHHIINSKYIRQVILGNCNPKRHIMYEKYLMDQVLDYLIRDIGLWVDEVVFFSNDEIVIDMENYADCIKNRSIIQKALDEHFEFPLKTELFYLHKIEGTQGYCKEIVENLVDRSFQFKCLDSYMLPFVMRYMLNENTTENDKVFIHEGMLAKFIEVPKVEVNLSEAYRN
;
A
#
# COMPACT_ATOMS: atom_id res chain seq x y z
N MET A 1 -14.12 1.31 29.77
CA MET A 1 -13.35 1.07 28.52
C MET A 1 -14.20 0.17 27.63
N ILE A 2 -14.36 0.52 26.36
CA ILE A 2 -15.08 -0.32 25.39
C ILE A 2 -14.41 -1.70 25.34
N ASN A 3 -15.21 -2.77 25.41
CA ASN A 3 -14.72 -4.12 25.16
C ASN A 3 -14.39 -4.26 23.67
N ILE A 4 -13.15 -4.60 23.34
CA ILE A 4 -12.71 -4.63 21.94
C ILE A 4 -13.04 -6.00 21.34
N THR A 5 -14.18 -6.04 20.65
CA THR A 5 -14.71 -7.25 20.01
C THR A 5 -13.87 -7.70 18.82
N PRO A 6 -14.03 -8.95 18.34
CA PRO A 6 -13.47 -9.40 17.07
C PRO A 6 -13.79 -8.49 15.88
N LYS A 7 -14.96 -7.86 15.87
CA LYS A 7 -15.39 -6.95 14.80
C LYS A 7 -14.59 -5.64 14.80
N LEU A 8 -14.28 -5.09 15.98
CA LEU A 8 -13.39 -3.92 16.10
C LEU A 8 -11.94 -4.27 15.72
N LYS A 9 -11.47 -5.46 16.07
CA LYS A 9 -10.16 -5.98 15.65
C LYS A 9 -10.07 -6.14 14.13
N GLU A 10 -11.10 -6.72 13.51
CA GLU A 10 -11.19 -6.82 12.05
C GLU A 10 -11.17 -5.44 11.39
N ARG A 11 -11.96 -4.49 11.92
CA ARG A 11 -11.98 -3.11 11.43
C ARG A 11 -10.61 -2.48 11.50
N PHE A 12 -9.93 -2.60 12.64
CA PHE A 12 -8.57 -2.13 12.81
C PHE A 12 -7.61 -2.70 11.76
N CYS A 13 -7.59 -4.02 11.59
CA CYS A 13 -6.72 -4.68 10.60
C CYS A 13 -7.00 -4.19 9.17
N LYS A 14 -8.28 -4.02 8.80
CA LYS A 14 -8.69 -3.46 7.49
C LYS A 14 -8.21 -2.03 7.32
N ASP A 15 -8.51 -1.14 8.28
CA ASP A 15 -8.15 0.28 8.21
C ASP A 15 -6.63 0.49 8.11
N CYS A 16 -5.86 -0.32 8.83
CA CYS A 16 -4.40 -0.27 8.86
C CYS A 16 -3.71 -1.11 7.77
N ASN A 17 -4.47 -1.84 6.94
CA ASN A 17 -3.96 -2.77 5.93
C ASN A 17 -2.98 -3.81 6.50
N ILE A 18 -3.34 -4.39 7.65
CA ILE A 18 -2.59 -5.47 8.31
C ILE A 18 -3.20 -6.80 7.86
N PRO A 19 -2.43 -7.71 7.22
CA PRO A 19 -2.93 -8.96 6.63
C PRO A 19 -3.18 -10.07 7.68
N LEU A 20 -3.93 -9.74 8.73
CA LEU A 20 -4.25 -10.59 9.87
C LEU A 20 -5.75 -10.94 9.83
N LYS A 21 -6.07 -12.23 9.92
CA LYS A 21 -7.46 -12.74 9.80
C LYS A 21 -7.95 -13.59 10.97
N ILE A 22 -7.22 -13.60 12.09
CA ILE A 22 -7.58 -14.31 13.32
C ILE A 22 -7.70 -13.30 14.46
N TYR A 23 -8.88 -13.17 15.07
CA TYR A 23 -9.17 -12.04 15.98
C TYR A 23 -9.38 -12.49 17.44
N GLU A 24 -9.39 -13.80 17.66
CA GLU A 24 -9.44 -14.46 18.95
C GLU A 24 -8.11 -14.29 19.71
N GLU A 25 -8.19 -14.12 21.03
CA GLU A 25 -7.01 -14.18 21.90
C GLU A 25 -6.64 -15.64 22.20
N PRO A 26 -5.34 -15.95 22.43
CA PRO A 26 -4.20 -15.03 22.42
C PRO A 26 -3.65 -14.70 21.02
N TYR A 27 -4.13 -15.39 19.98
CA TYR A 27 -3.55 -15.34 18.63
C TYR A 27 -3.49 -13.92 18.04
N PHE A 28 -4.51 -13.12 18.28
CA PHE A 28 -4.55 -11.74 17.79
C PHE A 28 -3.39 -10.91 18.36
N THR A 29 -3.20 -10.90 19.68
CA THR A 29 -2.12 -10.14 20.33
C THR A 29 -0.75 -10.65 19.90
N ASP A 30 -0.53 -11.97 19.94
CA ASP A 30 0.73 -12.58 19.53
C ASP A 30 1.10 -12.22 18.08
N ARG A 31 0.10 -12.17 17.18
CA ARG A 31 0.30 -11.77 15.78
C ARG A 31 0.62 -10.29 15.64
N LEU A 32 -0.03 -9.41 16.40
CA LEU A 32 0.28 -7.99 16.35
C LEU A 32 1.73 -7.72 16.79
N GLU A 33 2.23 -8.45 17.78
CA GLU A 33 3.62 -8.35 18.23
C GLU A 33 4.59 -8.83 17.15
N LEU A 34 4.36 -10.03 16.59
CA LEU A 34 5.20 -10.55 15.50
C LEU A 34 5.21 -9.63 14.26
N TYR A 35 4.08 -8.99 13.96
CA TYR A 35 3.93 -8.18 12.75
C TYR A 35 4.50 -6.77 12.91
N ASP A 36 4.88 -6.35 14.13
CA ASP A 36 5.18 -4.94 14.43
C ASP A 36 6.37 -4.40 13.65
N LEU A 37 7.43 -5.20 13.49
CA LEU A 37 8.62 -4.79 12.73
C LEU A 37 8.29 -4.45 11.27
N PHE A 38 7.31 -5.13 10.69
CA PHE A 38 6.97 -5.01 9.27
C PHE A 38 5.77 -4.08 9.01
N TYR A 39 4.85 -3.96 9.97
CA TYR A 39 3.57 -3.26 9.79
C TYR A 39 3.33 -2.12 10.80
N GLN A 40 4.18 -1.94 11.81
CA GLN A 40 3.99 -1.02 12.93
C GLN A 40 2.63 -1.25 13.62
N SER A 41 2.24 -2.51 13.75
CA SER A 41 0.94 -2.95 14.24
C SER A 41 0.66 -2.50 15.67
N ILE A 42 1.65 -2.52 16.56
CA ILE A 42 1.48 -2.18 17.98
C ILE A 42 1.23 -0.68 18.15
N HIS A 43 2.01 0.17 17.46
CA HIS A 43 1.78 1.62 17.49
C HIS A 43 0.37 1.96 16.99
N LYS A 44 0.00 1.43 15.82
CA LYS A 44 -1.34 1.64 15.24
C LYS A 44 -2.45 1.13 16.16
N TRP A 45 -2.25 -0.03 16.78
CA TRP A 45 -3.22 -0.60 17.72
C TRP A 45 -3.41 0.29 18.95
N ASN A 46 -2.34 0.87 19.47
CA ASN A 46 -2.41 1.79 20.59
C ASN A 46 -3.13 3.09 20.24
N VAL A 47 -2.90 3.65 19.04
CA VAL A 47 -3.67 4.80 18.53
C VAL A 47 -5.15 4.43 18.47
N PHE A 48 -5.51 3.32 17.83
CA PHE A 48 -6.90 2.87 17.72
C PHE A 48 -7.57 2.68 19.08
N LYS A 49 -6.91 2.00 20.03
CA LYS A 49 -7.42 1.84 21.40
C LYS A 49 -7.62 3.16 22.12
N ASN A 50 -6.76 4.15 21.90
CA ASN A 50 -6.88 5.45 22.53
C ASN A 50 -8.06 6.23 21.98
N GLU A 51 -8.18 6.28 20.66
CA GLU A 51 -9.28 6.89 19.92
C GLU A 51 -10.64 6.26 20.29
N LEU A 52 -10.70 4.95 20.52
CA LEU A 52 -11.92 4.27 20.96
C LEU A 52 -12.43 4.72 22.33
N LYS A 53 -11.61 5.36 23.17
CA LYS A 53 -12.05 5.84 24.49
C LYS A 53 -13.03 7.02 24.40
N GLU A 54 -13.08 7.70 23.25
CA GLU A 54 -13.98 8.84 23.01
C GLU A 54 -15.43 8.42 22.77
N TYR A 55 -15.69 7.11 22.58
CA TYR A 55 -17.00 6.56 22.28
C TYR A 55 -17.58 5.82 23.51
N HIS A 56 -18.91 5.79 23.66
CA HIS A 56 -19.54 5.07 24.77
C HIS A 56 -19.66 3.59 24.48
N CYS A 57 -19.95 3.23 23.22
CA CYS A 57 -20.05 1.85 22.77
C CYS A 57 -19.51 1.63 21.35
N GLU A 58 -19.37 0.37 20.95
CA GLU A 58 -18.93 -0.02 19.60
C GLU A 58 -19.83 0.58 18.50
N GLN A 59 -21.14 0.66 18.76
CA GLN A 59 -22.10 1.17 17.79
C GLN A 59 -21.85 2.66 17.49
N ASP A 60 -21.57 3.47 18.51
CA ASP A 60 -21.26 4.90 18.34
C ASP A 60 -20.06 5.11 17.41
N TYR A 61 -19.00 4.31 17.59
CA TYR A 61 -17.82 4.37 16.73
C TYR A 61 -18.17 4.06 15.27
N PHE A 62 -18.99 3.03 15.01
CA PHE A 62 -19.38 2.67 13.66
C PHE A 62 -20.35 3.69 13.03
N GLU A 63 -21.23 4.30 13.81
CA GLU A 63 -22.10 5.37 13.35
C GLU A 63 -21.30 6.61 12.96
N GLU A 64 -20.33 7.01 13.78
CA GLU A 64 -19.44 8.13 13.48
C GLU A 64 -18.57 7.84 12.25
N TYR A 65 -17.98 6.64 12.17
CA TYR A 65 -17.22 6.19 11.00
C TYR A 65 -18.04 6.28 9.71
N ASN A 66 -19.29 5.82 9.74
CA ASN A 66 -20.19 5.90 8.58
C ASN A 66 -20.59 7.34 8.26
N ARG A 67 -20.90 8.16 9.27
CA ARG A 67 -21.22 9.58 9.10
C ARG A 67 -20.08 10.32 8.38
N ILE A 68 -18.83 10.16 8.84
CA ILE A 68 -17.64 10.76 8.23
C ILE A 68 -17.50 10.33 6.77
N LYS A 69 -17.58 9.02 6.52
CA LYS A 69 -17.48 8.44 5.18
C LYS A 69 -18.55 9.00 4.23
N ASP A 70 -19.82 9.03 4.65
CA ASP A 70 -20.92 9.48 3.81
C ASP A 70 -20.87 10.99 3.55
N GLN A 71 -20.50 11.80 4.55
CA GLN A 71 -20.27 13.24 4.38
C GLN A 71 -19.13 13.52 3.39
N ALA A 72 -17.98 12.86 3.55
CA ALA A 72 -16.85 13.04 2.64
C ALA A 72 -17.20 12.67 1.18
N ILE A 73 -17.97 11.59 0.97
CA ILE A 73 -18.47 11.20 -0.36
C ILE A 73 -19.38 12.29 -0.94
N ASN A 74 -20.33 12.78 -0.15
CA ASN A 74 -21.29 13.79 -0.59
C ASN A 74 -20.61 15.13 -0.91
N ASP A 75 -19.68 15.57 -0.06
CA ASP A 75 -18.92 16.80 -0.28
C ASP A 75 -18.16 16.74 -1.61
N ILE A 76 -17.44 15.65 -1.90
CA ILE A 76 -16.75 15.45 -3.19
C ILE A 76 -17.74 15.54 -4.35
N LYS A 77 -18.83 14.75 -4.28
CA LYS A 77 -19.83 14.62 -5.36
C LYS A 77 -20.55 15.92 -5.69
N ASN A 78 -20.73 16.77 -4.69
CA ASN A 78 -21.46 18.03 -4.82
C ASN A 78 -20.57 19.19 -5.27
N THR A 79 -19.24 19.00 -5.40
CA THR A 79 -18.39 20.06 -5.96
C THR A 79 -18.60 20.22 -7.46
N ASP A 80 -18.66 21.47 -7.94
CA ASP A 80 -18.72 21.77 -9.37
C ASP A 80 -17.52 21.17 -10.12
N ALA A 81 -16.35 21.17 -9.48
CA ALA A 81 -15.12 20.59 -10.03
C ALA A 81 -15.26 19.10 -10.32
N TYR A 82 -15.83 18.34 -9.39
CA TYR A 82 -16.05 16.91 -9.58
C TYR A 82 -17.16 16.63 -10.60
N GLN A 83 -18.20 17.47 -10.65
CA GLN A 83 -19.25 17.35 -11.66
C GLN A 83 -18.70 17.61 -13.07
N ARG A 84 -17.85 18.62 -13.25
CA ARG A 84 -17.12 18.86 -14.51
C ARG A 84 -16.25 17.67 -14.89
N PHE A 85 -15.43 17.18 -13.96
CA PHE A 85 -14.60 15.99 -14.17
C PHE A 85 -15.41 14.78 -14.66
N ASN A 86 -16.66 14.62 -14.21
CA ASN A 86 -17.55 13.54 -14.65
C ASN A 86 -18.24 13.77 -16.00
N GLN A 87 -18.25 15.01 -16.49
CA GLN A 87 -18.87 15.38 -17.77
C GLN A 87 -17.85 15.48 -18.91
N GLU A 88 -16.57 15.60 -18.59
CA GLU A 88 -15.50 15.71 -19.60
C GLU A 88 -15.44 14.50 -20.54
N ASP A 89 -14.97 14.76 -21.76
CA ASP A 89 -14.58 13.71 -22.69
C ASP A 89 -13.24 13.12 -22.26
N MET A 90 -13.28 11.91 -21.71
CA MET A 90 -12.07 11.25 -21.23
C MET A 90 -11.08 10.94 -22.35
N ASN A 91 -11.48 10.90 -23.62
CA ASN A 91 -10.57 10.59 -24.73
C ASN A 91 -9.40 11.58 -24.85
N GLN A 92 -9.53 12.80 -24.30
CA GLN A 92 -8.43 13.77 -24.22
C GLN A 92 -7.26 13.29 -23.35
N TYR A 93 -7.50 12.30 -22.48
CA TYR A 93 -6.51 11.66 -21.61
C TYR A 93 -6.00 10.34 -22.16
N SER A 94 -6.00 10.17 -23.49
CA SER A 94 -5.39 9.01 -24.14
C SER A 94 -3.88 8.96 -23.87
N ILE A 95 -3.37 7.78 -23.53
CA ILE A 95 -1.95 7.56 -23.29
C ILE A 95 -1.17 7.37 -24.61
N LYS A 96 0.10 7.77 -24.60
CA LYS A 96 1.04 7.55 -25.70
C LYS A 96 1.64 6.15 -25.64
N HIS A 97 2.03 5.70 -24.46
CA HIS A 97 2.74 4.42 -24.28
C HIS A 97 1.74 3.27 -24.09
N VAL A 98 1.41 2.62 -25.21
CA VAL A 98 0.50 1.46 -25.25
C VAL A 98 1.28 0.15 -25.39
N GLY A 99 0.69 -0.96 -24.92
CA GLY A 99 1.26 -2.31 -25.08
C GLY A 99 2.40 -2.66 -24.14
N LEU A 100 2.73 -1.78 -23.18
CA LEU A 100 3.72 -2.07 -22.14
C LEU A 100 3.25 -3.17 -21.17
N PRO A 101 4.18 -3.88 -20.51
CA PRO A 101 3.84 -4.89 -19.52
C PRO A 101 2.93 -4.34 -18.42
N SER A 102 1.75 -4.95 -18.25
CA SER A 102 0.75 -4.56 -17.24
C SER A 102 0.43 -5.66 -16.24
N LYS A 103 1.04 -6.85 -16.41
CA LYS A 103 1.00 -7.92 -15.42
C LYS A 103 2.05 -7.64 -14.35
N ASP A 104 1.74 -8.00 -13.12
CA ASP A 104 2.65 -7.77 -11.99
C ASP A 104 4.02 -8.44 -12.19
N ILE A 105 4.99 -7.96 -11.41
CA ILE A 105 6.39 -8.42 -11.45
C ILE A 105 6.63 -9.70 -10.64
N PHE A 106 5.62 -10.26 -9.97
CA PHE A 106 5.74 -11.36 -9.01
C PHE A 106 5.78 -12.72 -9.72
N LYS A 107 6.85 -12.96 -10.46
CA LYS A 107 7.09 -14.18 -11.24
C LYS A 107 8.49 -14.74 -10.99
N PRO A 108 8.70 -16.07 -11.12
CA PRO A 108 10.01 -16.68 -10.85
C PRO A 108 11.15 -16.12 -11.71
N SER A 109 10.86 -15.66 -12.94
CA SER A 109 11.86 -15.06 -13.83
C SER A 109 12.45 -13.74 -13.30
N ASN A 110 11.84 -13.16 -12.28
CA ASN A 110 12.26 -11.91 -11.67
C ASN A 110 12.94 -12.12 -10.31
N ASP A 111 13.19 -13.37 -9.91
CA ASP A 111 13.90 -13.67 -8.67
C ASP A 111 15.34 -13.12 -8.69
N ASN A 112 15.74 -12.50 -7.58
CA ASN A 112 17.01 -11.80 -7.36
C ASN A 112 17.28 -10.60 -8.29
N LYS A 113 16.29 -10.15 -9.06
CA LYS A 113 16.42 -8.95 -9.89
C LYS A 113 16.26 -7.67 -9.05
N LEU A 114 16.98 -6.63 -9.46
CA LEU A 114 16.94 -5.29 -8.88
C LEU A 114 16.03 -4.40 -9.71
N PHE A 115 15.11 -3.69 -9.05
CA PHE A 115 14.16 -2.81 -9.69
C PHE A 115 14.11 -1.45 -8.99
N ILE A 116 13.72 -0.42 -9.73
CA ILE A 116 13.19 0.81 -9.16
C ILE A 116 11.69 0.89 -9.49
N SER A 117 10.84 1.10 -8.49
CA SER A 117 9.45 1.48 -8.70
C SER A 117 9.24 2.97 -8.47
N ILE A 118 8.31 3.54 -9.22
CA ILE A 118 7.89 4.93 -9.17
C ILE A 118 6.38 4.92 -8.99
N ASP A 119 5.92 5.27 -7.79
CA ASP A 119 4.52 5.14 -7.36
C ASP A 119 3.92 6.51 -7.04
N MET A 120 2.70 6.77 -7.52
CA MET A 120 1.96 7.97 -7.15
C MET A 120 1.36 7.83 -5.75
N LYS A 121 1.87 8.62 -4.80
CA LYS A 121 1.40 8.57 -3.41
C LYS A 121 -0.10 8.87 -3.36
N LYS A 122 -0.89 7.89 -2.94
CA LYS A 122 -2.37 7.99 -2.85
C LYS A 122 -2.99 8.42 -4.18
N ALA A 123 -2.62 7.72 -5.26
CA ALA A 123 -2.96 8.03 -6.64
C ALA A 123 -4.36 8.65 -6.84
N ASN A 124 -5.41 7.98 -6.35
CA ASN A 124 -6.79 8.46 -6.44
C ASN A 124 -7.03 9.89 -5.90
N PHE A 125 -6.48 10.23 -4.73
CA PHE A 125 -6.57 11.57 -4.18
C PHE A 125 -5.68 12.53 -4.96
N SER A 126 -4.43 12.15 -5.20
CA SER A 126 -3.42 13.01 -5.83
C SER A 126 -3.81 13.40 -7.26
N ALA A 127 -4.30 12.45 -8.05
CA ALA A 127 -4.76 12.68 -9.42
C ALA A 127 -5.97 13.62 -9.45
N LEU A 128 -7.02 13.35 -8.66
CA LEU A 128 -8.19 14.23 -8.62
C LEU A 128 -7.86 15.64 -8.10
N ARG A 129 -6.99 15.74 -7.09
CA ARG A 129 -6.57 17.04 -6.57
C ARG A 129 -5.76 17.81 -7.61
N TYR A 130 -4.91 17.12 -8.37
CA TYR A 130 -4.14 17.71 -9.46
C TYR A 130 -5.04 18.19 -10.60
N TYR A 131 -6.11 17.44 -10.92
CA TYR A 131 -7.14 17.90 -11.85
C TYR A 131 -7.79 19.21 -11.38
N ASP A 132 -8.31 19.26 -10.15
CA ASP A 132 -8.83 20.48 -9.54
C ASP A 132 -8.84 20.38 -8.01
N LYS A 133 -8.06 21.24 -7.34
CA LYS A 133 -7.96 21.28 -5.88
C LYS A 133 -9.29 21.49 -5.17
N ASN A 134 -10.29 22.08 -5.83
CA ASN A 134 -11.59 22.35 -5.24
C ASN A 134 -12.43 21.09 -5.03
N ILE A 135 -12.12 19.98 -5.71
CA ILE A 135 -12.76 18.66 -5.46
C ILE A 135 -12.65 18.27 -3.98
N PHE A 136 -11.53 18.63 -3.34
CA PHE A 136 -11.27 18.37 -1.92
C PHE A 136 -11.23 19.65 -1.10
N ARG A 137 -12.01 20.68 -1.48
CA ARG A 137 -12.11 21.96 -0.75
C ARG A 137 -10.75 22.65 -0.53
N GLY A 138 -9.80 22.47 -1.45
CA GLY A 138 -8.45 23.02 -1.35
C GLY A 138 -7.50 22.27 -0.42
N ALA A 139 -7.90 21.11 0.14
CA ALA A 139 -7.02 20.29 0.96
C ALA A 139 -5.76 19.88 0.20
N GLN A 140 -4.62 19.98 0.87
CA GLN A 140 -3.30 19.62 0.34
C GLN A 140 -3.02 18.12 0.45
N THR A 141 -3.55 17.50 1.49
CA THR A 141 -3.40 16.06 1.75
C THR A 141 -4.75 15.41 2.02
N TRP A 142 -4.80 14.09 1.83
CA TRP A 142 -5.96 13.29 2.21
C TRP A 142 -6.30 13.46 3.70
N GLU A 143 -5.27 13.48 4.54
CA GLU A 143 -5.43 13.67 5.99
C GLU A 143 -6.09 15.00 6.31
N GLN A 144 -5.67 16.08 5.64
CA GLN A 144 -6.30 17.39 5.82
C GLN A 144 -7.76 17.37 5.40
N PHE A 145 -8.08 16.70 4.28
CA PHE A 145 -9.46 16.59 3.81
C PHE A 145 -10.34 15.83 4.81
N ILE A 146 -9.89 14.67 5.31
CA ILE A 146 -10.66 13.91 6.31
C ILE A 146 -10.70 14.63 7.66
N GLY A 147 -9.66 15.38 8.01
CA GLY A 147 -9.61 16.24 9.20
C GLY A 147 -10.72 17.30 9.27
N PHE A 148 -11.38 17.63 8.15
CA PHE A 148 -12.56 18.51 8.18
C PHE A 148 -13.79 17.87 8.82
N TYR A 149 -13.84 16.54 8.94
CA TYR A 149 -15.01 15.80 9.44
C TYR A 149 -14.79 15.16 10.81
N THR A 150 -13.53 14.98 11.22
CA THR A 150 -13.16 14.30 12.47
C THR A 150 -11.74 14.67 12.92
N ASN A 151 -11.46 14.56 14.21
CA ASN A 151 -10.11 14.62 14.78
C ASN A 151 -9.53 13.21 15.07
N ASN A 152 -10.28 12.16 14.75
CA ASN A 152 -9.89 10.79 15.06
C ASN A 152 -8.72 10.33 14.18
N HIS A 153 -7.53 10.18 14.75
CA HIS A 153 -6.31 9.93 13.99
C HIS A 153 -6.31 8.55 13.32
N HIS A 154 -6.99 7.55 13.90
CA HIS A 154 -7.14 6.24 13.28
C HIS A 154 -7.95 6.34 11.98
N ILE A 155 -9.08 7.06 12.02
CA ILE A 155 -9.94 7.26 10.84
C ILE A 155 -9.22 8.10 9.77
N ILE A 156 -8.57 9.21 10.16
CA ILE A 156 -7.83 10.10 9.25
C ILE A 156 -6.78 9.33 8.43
N ASN A 157 -6.05 8.44 9.09
CA ASN A 157 -4.96 7.67 8.48
C ASN A 157 -5.41 6.33 7.87
N SER A 158 -6.70 5.99 7.91
CA SER A 158 -7.20 4.72 7.37
C SER A 158 -7.03 4.67 5.84
N LYS A 159 -6.30 3.64 5.37
CA LYS A 159 -6.19 3.38 3.94
C LYS A 159 -7.52 2.87 3.39
N TYR A 160 -8.22 2.04 4.16
CA TYR A 160 -9.48 1.45 3.77
C TYR A 160 -10.58 2.50 3.61
N ILE A 161 -10.71 3.45 4.53
CA ILE A 161 -11.74 4.50 4.41
C ILE A 161 -11.53 5.34 3.15
N ARG A 162 -10.27 5.66 2.80
CA ARG A 162 -9.93 6.34 1.55
C ARG A 162 -10.40 5.56 0.33
N GLN A 163 -10.13 4.25 0.30
CA GLN A 163 -10.55 3.38 -0.79
C GLN A 163 -12.07 3.33 -0.91
N VAL A 164 -12.80 3.27 0.21
CA VAL A 164 -14.27 3.24 0.20
C VAL A 164 -14.84 4.58 -0.29
N ILE A 165 -14.36 5.71 0.21
CA ILE A 165 -14.84 7.04 -0.19
C ILE A 165 -14.59 7.28 -1.67
N LEU A 166 -13.33 7.10 -2.13
CA LEU A 166 -12.98 7.37 -3.52
C LEU A 166 -13.47 6.28 -4.48
N GLY A 167 -13.70 5.05 -4.00
CA GLY A 167 -14.39 4.01 -4.76
C GLY A 167 -15.86 4.33 -5.06
N ASN A 168 -16.48 5.19 -4.25
CA ASN A 168 -17.82 5.74 -4.49
C ASN A 168 -17.83 6.95 -5.43
N CYS A 169 -16.65 7.41 -5.86
CA CYS A 169 -16.46 8.55 -6.74
C CYS A 169 -15.91 8.02 -8.06
N ASN A 170 -16.76 7.71 -9.05
CA ASN A 170 -16.40 7.29 -10.42
C ASN A 170 -14.97 6.71 -10.65
N PRO A 171 -14.64 5.56 -10.06
CA PRO A 171 -13.26 5.03 -10.04
C PRO A 171 -12.69 4.77 -11.43
N LYS A 172 -13.53 4.44 -12.42
CA LYS A 172 -13.08 4.21 -13.80
C LYS A 172 -12.42 5.45 -14.41
N ARG A 173 -13.03 6.64 -14.20
CA ARG A 173 -12.46 7.90 -14.69
C ARG A 173 -11.18 8.26 -13.96
N HIS A 174 -11.12 7.99 -12.64
CA HIS A 174 -9.93 8.28 -11.84
C HIS A 174 -8.74 7.46 -12.32
N ILE A 175 -8.93 6.14 -12.48
CA ILE A 175 -7.89 5.21 -12.96
C ILE A 175 -7.39 5.63 -14.35
N MET A 176 -8.28 6.09 -15.23
CA MET A 176 -7.87 6.59 -16.55
C MET A 176 -7.03 7.87 -16.45
N TYR A 177 -7.43 8.82 -15.60
CA TYR A 177 -6.68 10.05 -15.40
C TYR A 177 -5.34 9.80 -14.69
N GLU A 178 -5.31 8.94 -13.67
CA GLU A 178 -4.09 8.44 -13.02
C GLU A 178 -3.13 7.86 -14.07
N LYS A 179 -3.62 6.98 -14.94
CA LYS A 179 -2.84 6.35 -16.01
C LYS A 179 -2.27 7.39 -16.99
N TYR A 180 -3.04 8.42 -17.32
CA TYR A 180 -2.58 9.53 -18.14
C TYR A 180 -1.45 10.33 -17.48
N LEU A 181 -1.56 10.61 -16.19
CA LEU A 181 -0.48 11.28 -15.44
C LEU A 181 0.78 10.40 -15.39
N MET A 182 0.64 9.10 -15.14
CA MET A 182 1.78 8.18 -15.13
C MET A 182 2.39 8.01 -16.53
N ASP A 183 1.62 8.14 -17.61
CA ASP A 183 2.16 8.18 -18.98
C ASP A 183 3.03 9.41 -19.23
N GLN A 184 2.70 10.57 -18.64
CA GLN A 184 3.55 11.76 -18.69
C GLN A 184 4.84 11.58 -17.87
N VAL A 185 4.73 10.95 -16.70
CA VAL A 185 5.91 10.55 -15.91
C VAL A 185 6.82 9.67 -16.74
N LEU A 186 6.27 8.66 -17.42
CA LEU A 186 7.05 7.78 -18.28
C LEU A 186 7.70 8.52 -19.46
N ASP A 187 6.97 9.41 -20.14
CA ASP A 187 7.49 10.23 -21.26
C ASP A 187 8.70 11.07 -20.80
N TYR A 188 8.63 11.68 -19.62
CA TYR A 188 9.72 12.45 -19.02
C TYR A 188 10.93 11.57 -18.66
N LEU A 189 10.70 10.39 -18.05
CA LEU A 189 11.77 9.45 -17.73
C LEU A 189 12.54 9.00 -18.98
N ILE A 190 11.85 8.78 -20.09
CA ILE A 190 12.47 8.36 -21.34
C ILE A 190 13.23 9.51 -22.01
N ARG A 191 12.58 10.67 -22.16
CA ARG A 191 13.11 11.78 -22.96
C ARG A 191 14.19 12.57 -22.23
N ASP A 192 14.01 12.81 -20.94
CA ASP A 192 14.80 13.78 -20.18
C ASP A 192 15.76 13.10 -19.20
N ILE A 193 15.40 11.94 -18.65
CA ILE A 193 16.27 11.16 -17.75
C ILE A 193 17.13 10.14 -18.52
N GLY A 194 16.65 9.67 -19.68
CA GLY A 194 17.38 8.74 -20.54
C GLY A 194 17.18 7.26 -20.19
N LEU A 195 16.06 6.91 -19.55
CA LEU A 195 15.66 5.52 -19.35
C LEU A 195 15.08 4.94 -20.65
N TRP A 196 15.22 3.63 -20.86
CA TRP A 196 14.75 2.99 -22.08
C TRP A 196 13.39 2.33 -21.88
N VAL A 197 12.55 2.36 -22.92
CA VAL A 197 11.18 1.82 -22.87
C VAL A 197 11.17 0.30 -22.61
N ASP A 198 12.15 -0.42 -23.13
CA ASP A 198 12.31 -1.87 -22.98
C ASP A 198 12.73 -2.30 -21.57
N GLU A 199 13.19 -1.37 -20.74
CA GLU A 199 13.50 -1.60 -19.32
C GLU A 199 12.24 -1.52 -18.43
N VAL A 200 11.11 -1.04 -18.97
CA VAL A 200 9.84 -0.97 -18.24
C VAL A 200 9.22 -2.35 -18.13
N VAL A 201 9.30 -2.94 -16.94
CA VAL A 201 8.79 -4.29 -16.64
C VAL A 201 7.37 -4.30 -16.06
N PHE A 202 6.86 -3.14 -15.63
CA PHE A 202 5.48 -2.96 -15.20
C PHE A 202 5.04 -1.51 -15.38
N PHE A 203 3.83 -1.32 -15.89
CA PHE A 203 3.21 -0.02 -16.07
C PHE A 203 1.70 -0.08 -15.74
N SER A 204 1.32 0.34 -14.54
CA SER A 204 -0.08 0.46 -14.10
C SER A 204 -0.56 1.92 -14.16
N ASN A 205 -1.76 2.17 -13.64
CA ASN A 205 -2.33 3.50 -13.48
C ASN A 205 -1.60 4.34 -12.42
N ASP A 206 -0.91 3.73 -11.47
CA ASP A 206 -0.29 4.39 -10.32
C ASP A 206 1.20 4.07 -10.12
N GLU A 207 1.74 3.06 -10.81
CA GLU A 207 3.11 2.58 -10.64
C GLU A 207 3.80 2.30 -11.98
N ILE A 208 5.07 2.69 -12.08
CA ILE A 208 6.02 2.27 -13.12
C ILE A 208 7.13 1.49 -12.43
N VAL A 209 7.51 0.32 -12.96
CA VAL A 209 8.68 -0.44 -12.48
C VAL A 209 9.66 -0.64 -13.62
N ILE A 210 10.91 -0.35 -13.33
CA ILE A 210 12.03 -0.38 -14.28
C ILE A 210 13.07 -1.39 -13.78
N ASP A 211 13.53 -2.25 -14.68
CA ASP A 211 14.65 -3.18 -14.43
C ASP A 211 15.96 -2.39 -14.35
N MET A 212 16.69 -2.59 -13.25
CA MET A 212 17.92 -1.85 -12.96
C MET A 212 19.18 -2.70 -13.15
N GLU A 213 19.06 -3.91 -13.72
CA GLU A 213 20.17 -4.86 -13.88
C GLU A 213 21.39 -4.27 -14.63
N ASN A 214 21.16 -3.35 -15.57
CA ASN A 214 22.21 -2.72 -16.38
C ASN A 214 22.78 -1.41 -15.81
N TYR A 215 22.35 -0.99 -14.62
CA TYR A 215 22.70 0.31 -14.05
C TYR A 215 23.71 0.19 -12.91
N ALA A 216 24.80 0.93 -13.01
CA ALA A 216 25.71 1.16 -11.89
C ALA A 216 25.12 2.17 -10.89
N ASP A 217 25.55 2.11 -9.62
CA ASP A 217 25.19 3.05 -8.55
C ASP A 217 23.67 3.30 -8.42
N CYS A 218 22.87 2.23 -8.42
CA CYS A 218 21.40 2.32 -8.40
C CYS A 218 20.82 3.16 -7.24
N ILE A 219 21.49 3.23 -6.08
CA ILE A 219 21.10 4.09 -4.95
C ILE A 219 21.18 5.57 -5.33
N LYS A 220 22.25 5.96 -6.05
CA LYS A 220 22.43 7.33 -6.55
C LYS A 220 21.42 7.62 -7.66
N ASN A 221 21.19 6.67 -8.57
CA ASN A 221 20.21 6.81 -9.64
C ASN A 221 18.80 7.02 -9.06
N ARG A 222 18.40 6.25 -8.04
CA ARG A 222 17.13 6.47 -7.33
C ARG A 222 17.00 7.91 -6.83
N SER A 223 18.03 8.44 -6.17
CA SER A 223 18.02 9.81 -5.63
C SER A 223 17.95 10.89 -6.73
N ILE A 224 18.65 10.68 -7.85
CA ILE A 224 18.60 11.59 -9.01
C ILE A 224 17.20 11.58 -9.62
N ILE A 225 16.63 10.38 -9.85
CA ILE A 225 15.28 10.20 -10.39
C ILE A 225 14.26 10.87 -9.47
N GLN A 226 14.30 10.59 -8.16
CA GLN A 226 13.39 11.22 -7.19
C GLN A 226 13.43 12.74 -7.26
N LYS A 227 14.64 13.33 -7.26
CA LYS A 227 14.81 14.77 -7.32
C LYS A 227 14.24 15.36 -8.61
N ALA A 228 14.52 14.74 -9.75
CA ALA A 228 14.01 15.19 -11.03
C ALA A 228 12.48 15.13 -11.10
N LEU A 229 11.88 14.07 -10.55
CA LEU A 229 10.43 13.94 -10.46
C LEU A 229 9.81 15.01 -9.55
N ASP A 230 10.41 15.29 -8.39
CA ASP A 230 9.93 16.32 -7.45
C ASP A 230 10.05 17.74 -8.02
N GLU A 231 11.04 18.00 -8.89
CA GLU A 231 11.21 19.29 -9.58
C GLU A 231 10.26 19.47 -10.77
N HIS A 232 9.85 18.38 -11.42
CA HIS A 232 9.04 18.42 -12.64
C HIS A 232 7.53 18.27 -12.40
N PHE A 233 7.11 17.47 -11.42
CA PHE A 233 5.70 17.15 -11.19
C PHE A 233 5.18 17.73 -9.87
N GLU A 234 4.01 18.38 -9.93
CA GLU A 234 3.37 18.94 -8.73
C GLU A 234 2.65 17.89 -7.86
N PHE A 235 2.37 16.71 -8.41
CA PHE A 235 1.75 15.61 -7.68
C PHE A 235 2.80 14.67 -7.08
N PRO A 236 2.55 14.11 -5.88
CA PRO A 236 3.58 13.41 -5.12
C PRO A 236 3.90 12.03 -5.69
N LEU A 237 5.16 11.85 -6.11
CA LEU A 237 5.72 10.58 -6.55
C LEU A 237 6.68 10.02 -5.47
N LYS A 238 6.80 8.69 -5.41
CA LYS A 238 7.75 7.98 -4.55
C LYS A 238 8.55 7.02 -5.41
N THR A 239 9.87 7.11 -5.32
CA THR A 239 10.78 6.08 -5.82
C THR A 239 11.11 5.05 -4.74
N GLU A 240 11.22 3.79 -5.11
CA GLU A 240 11.63 2.69 -4.22
C GLU A 240 12.56 1.74 -4.99
N LEU A 241 13.80 1.60 -4.52
CA LEU A 241 14.77 0.64 -5.07
C LEU A 241 14.65 -0.66 -4.28
N PHE A 242 14.51 -1.80 -4.94
CA PHE A 242 14.33 -3.07 -4.25
C PHE A 242 14.82 -4.27 -5.06
N TYR A 243 15.29 -5.30 -4.34
CA TYR A 243 15.42 -6.64 -4.89
C TYR A 243 14.10 -7.40 -4.70
N LEU A 244 13.76 -8.25 -5.66
CA LEU A 244 12.64 -9.16 -5.55
C LEU A 244 13.14 -10.58 -5.30
N HIS A 245 12.71 -11.20 -4.20
CA HIS A 245 13.08 -12.57 -3.85
C HIS A 245 11.84 -13.46 -3.81
N LYS A 246 11.96 -14.64 -4.41
CA LYS A 246 10.98 -15.71 -4.26
C LYS A 246 11.04 -16.26 -2.84
N ILE A 247 9.88 -16.50 -2.24
CA ILE A 247 9.76 -17.18 -0.96
C ILE A 247 9.46 -18.65 -1.24
N GLU A 248 10.49 -19.49 -1.10
CA GLU A 248 10.40 -20.92 -1.35
C GLU A 248 9.42 -21.59 -0.37
N GLY A 249 8.71 -22.60 -0.86
CA GLY A 249 7.61 -23.23 -0.14
C GLY A 249 6.28 -22.45 -0.16
N THR A 250 6.21 -21.30 -0.84
CA THR A 250 4.99 -20.48 -0.95
C THR A 250 4.76 -19.95 -2.36
N GLN A 251 3.60 -19.33 -2.63
CA GLN A 251 3.38 -18.53 -3.84
C GLN A 251 3.84 -17.07 -3.71
N GLY A 252 4.33 -16.68 -2.54
CA GLY A 252 4.71 -15.30 -2.25
C GLY A 252 6.11 -14.89 -2.66
N TYR A 253 6.36 -13.60 -2.48
CA TYR A 253 7.62 -12.91 -2.75
C TYR A 253 7.94 -11.91 -1.64
N CYS A 254 9.21 -11.60 -1.48
CA CYS A 254 9.74 -10.58 -0.59
C CYS A 254 10.37 -9.46 -1.42
N LYS A 255 9.94 -8.21 -1.22
CA LYS A 255 10.70 -7.04 -1.68
C LYS A 255 11.70 -6.68 -0.58
N GLU A 256 13.00 -6.81 -0.86
CA GLU A 256 14.05 -6.22 -0.05
C GLU A 256 14.29 -4.79 -0.54
N ILE A 257 13.79 -3.81 0.20
CA ILE A 257 13.88 -2.39 -0.13
C ILE A 257 15.23 -1.85 0.34
N VAL A 258 15.95 -1.26 -0.60
CA VAL A 258 17.29 -0.70 -0.42
C VAL A 258 17.16 0.79 -0.11
N GLU A 259 17.30 1.15 1.17
CA GLU A 259 17.19 2.56 1.59
C GLU A 259 18.51 3.30 1.47
N ASN A 260 19.62 2.66 1.85
CA ASN A 260 20.98 3.14 1.64
C ASN A 260 21.94 1.94 1.58
N LEU A 261 23.24 2.09 1.85
CA LEU A 261 24.18 0.97 1.79
C LEU A 261 23.95 -0.08 2.89
N VAL A 262 23.37 0.32 4.02
CA VAL A 262 23.23 -0.50 5.24
C VAL A 262 21.76 -0.79 5.54
N ASP A 263 20.89 0.20 5.42
CA ASP A 263 19.50 0.07 5.83
C ASP A 263 18.68 -0.65 4.77
N ARG A 264 17.92 -1.64 5.25
CA ARG A 264 17.00 -2.47 4.47
C ARG A 264 15.66 -2.52 5.17
N SER A 265 14.59 -2.58 4.39
CA SER A 265 13.26 -2.95 4.89
C SER A 265 12.63 -3.99 3.99
N PHE A 266 11.66 -4.75 4.51
CA PHE A 266 11.08 -5.88 3.80
C PHE A 266 9.57 -5.71 3.63
N GLN A 267 9.06 -5.99 2.44
CA GLN A 267 7.63 -6.09 2.17
C GLN A 267 7.27 -7.45 1.59
N PHE A 268 6.24 -8.07 2.14
CA PHE A 268 5.73 -9.35 1.68
C PHE A 268 4.58 -9.18 0.69
N LYS A 269 4.63 -9.92 -0.42
CA LYS A 269 3.65 -9.85 -1.53
C LYS A 269 3.17 -11.24 -1.90
N CYS A 270 1.92 -11.34 -2.35
CA CYS A 270 1.32 -12.60 -2.82
C CYS A 270 1.37 -13.76 -1.79
N LEU A 271 1.32 -13.44 -0.50
CA LEU A 271 1.31 -14.42 0.59
C LEU A 271 -0.08 -14.56 1.18
N ASP A 272 -0.47 -15.79 1.45
CA ASP A 272 -1.63 -16.08 2.26
C ASP A 272 -1.42 -15.63 3.70
N SER A 273 -2.47 -15.10 4.33
CA SER A 273 -2.41 -14.59 5.70
C SER A 273 -1.97 -15.64 6.73
N TYR A 274 -2.21 -16.93 6.46
CA TYR A 274 -1.76 -18.02 7.33
C TYR A 274 -0.30 -18.43 7.13
N MET A 275 0.32 -18.08 5.98
CA MET A 275 1.75 -18.34 5.74
C MET A 275 2.65 -17.26 6.33
N LEU A 276 2.12 -16.05 6.44
CA LEU A 276 2.87 -14.88 6.86
C LEU A 276 3.59 -15.02 8.23
N PRO A 277 3.01 -15.65 9.27
CA PRO A 277 3.71 -15.86 10.54
C PRO A 277 5.00 -16.67 10.38
N PHE A 278 4.98 -17.75 9.59
CA PHE A 278 6.15 -18.59 9.36
C PHE A 278 7.25 -17.84 8.60
N VAL A 279 6.84 -17.06 7.59
CA VAL A 279 7.76 -16.21 6.82
C VAL A 279 8.42 -15.16 7.71
N MET A 280 7.65 -14.48 8.57
CA MET A 280 8.22 -13.49 9.49
C MET A 280 9.16 -14.11 10.52
N ARG A 281 8.80 -15.25 11.12
CA ARG A 281 9.68 -15.98 12.04
C ARG A 281 11.00 -16.33 11.35
N TYR A 282 10.94 -16.83 10.11
CA TYR A 282 12.14 -17.11 9.33
C TYR A 282 13.00 -15.85 9.12
N MET A 283 12.39 -14.73 8.72
CA MET A 283 13.09 -13.47 8.48
C MET A 283 13.71 -12.87 9.75
N LEU A 284 13.11 -13.14 10.92
CA LEU A 284 13.61 -12.72 12.24
C LEU A 284 14.60 -13.71 12.87
N ASN A 285 14.88 -14.84 12.21
CA ASN A 285 15.65 -15.96 12.75
C ASN A 285 15.08 -16.47 14.09
N GLU A 286 13.75 -16.53 14.18
CA GLU A 286 13.01 -16.99 15.35
C GLU A 286 12.38 -18.36 15.12
N ASN A 287 12.22 -19.13 16.20
CA ASN A 287 11.52 -20.40 16.13
C ASN A 287 10.00 -20.19 15.94
N THR A 288 9.40 -21.02 15.10
CA THR A 288 7.94 -21.11 14.99
C THR A 288 7.35 -21.64 16.30
N THR A 289 6.27 -21.02 16.75
CA THR A 289 5.51 -21.40 17.94
C THR A 289 4.24 -22.19 17.61
N GLU A 290 3.60 -22.80 18.61
CA GLU A 290 2.32 -23.49 18.40
C GLU A 290 1.18 -22.54 18.01
N ASN A 291 1.24 -21.28 18.44
CA ASN A 291 0.27 -20.25 18.05
C ASN A 291 0.46 -19.83 16.59
N ASP A 292 1.68 -19.89 16.05
CA ASP A 292 1.98 -19.63 14.63
C ASP A 292 1.24 -20.57 13.67
N LYS A 293 0.90 -21.77 14.16
CA LYS A 293 0.20 -22.80 13.38
C LYS A 293 -1.31 -22.60 13.28
N VAL A 294 -1.91 -21.71 14.08
CA VAL A 294 -3.36 -21.54 14.16
C VAL A 294 -3.83 -20.43 13.21
N PHE A 295 -4.91 -20.71 12.48
CA PHE A 295 -5.52 -19.79 11.52
C PHE A 295 -7.02 -20.08 11.34
N ILE A 296 -7.74 -19.20 10.64
CA ILE A 296 -9.15 -19.41 10.29
C ILE A 296 -9.24 -20.04 8.90
N HIS A 297 -9.93 -21.17 8.79
CA HIS A 297 -10.27 -21.84 7.55
C HIS A 297 -11.78 -22.08 7.49
N GLU A 298 -12.44 -21.57 6.45
CA GLU A 298 -13.91 -21.69 6.29
C GLU A 298 -14.71 -21.26 7.52
N GLY A 299 -14.23 -20.22 8.23
CA GLY A 299 -14.89 -19.69 9.44
C GLY A 299 -14.63 -20.51 10.71
N MET A 300 -13.80 -21.55 10.66
CA MET A 300 -13.43 -22.38 11.80
C MET A 300 -11.95 -22.22 12.15
N LEU A 301 -11.61 -22.38 13.44
CA LEU A 301 -10.21 -22.49 13.87
C LEU A 301 -9.61 -23.78 13.33
N ALA A 302 -8.55 -23.63 12.56
CA ALA A 302 -7.73 -24.72 12.02
C ALA A 302 -6.29 -24.56 12.50
N LYS A 303 -5.55 -25.66 12.45
CA LYS A 303 -4.15 -25.69 12.86
C LYS A 303 -3.33 -26.56 11.91
N PHE A 304 -2.16 -26.08 11.53
CA PHE A 304 -1.17 -26.91 10.86
C PHE A 304 -0.63 -27.98 11.82
N ILE A 305 -0.61 -29.24 11.37
CA ILE A 305 0.03 -30.33 12.13
C ILE A 305 1.55 -30.19 12.05
N GLU A 306 2.06 -29.91 10.85
CA GLU A 306 3.49 -29.72 10.57
C GLU A 306 3.84 -28.24 10.43
N VAL A 307 5.11 -27.89 10.65
CA VAL A 307 5.61 -26.53 10.35
C VAL A 307 5.89 -26.45 8.85
N PRO A 308 5.26 -25.54 8.10
CA PRO A 308 5.60 -25.32 6.71
C PRO A 308 7.07 -24.93 6.56
N LYS A 309 7.75 -25.51 5.57
CA LYS A 309 9.13 -25.11 5.23
C LYS A 309 9.08 -23.85 4.39
N VAL A 310 9.82 -22.83 4.83
CA VAL A 310 9.93 -21.53 4.16
C VAL A 310 11.40 -21.16 4.10
N GLU A 311 11.84 -20.70 2.93
CA GLU A 311 13.21 -20.20 2.72
C GLU A 311 13.19 -18.96 1.84
N VAL A 312 14.12 -18.02 2.09
CA VAL A 312 14.33 -16.84 1.25
C VAL A 312 15.81 -16.69 0.98
N ASN A 313 16.18 -16.68 -0.29
CA ASN A 313 17.57 -16.48 -0.72
C ASN A 313 17.90 -14.99 -0.71
N LEU A 314 18.10 -14.43 0.49
CA LEU A 314 18.67 -13.11 0.66
C LEU A 314 20.18 -13.17 0.39
N SER A 315 20.74 -12.11 -0.19
CA SER A 315 22.18 -12.01 -0.42
C SER A 315 22.96 -12.22 0.89
N GLU A 316 24.03 -13.04 0.85
CA GLU A 316 24.76 -13.53 2.04
C GLU A 316 25.34 -12.43 2.94
N ALA A 317 25.44 -11.19 2.44
CA ALA A 317 26.05 -10.07 3.14
C ALA A 317 25.30 -9.62 4.41
N TYR A 318 24.10 -10.14 4.70
CA TYR A 318 23.22 -9.58 5.73
C TYR A 318 22.53 -10.60 6.66
N ARG A 319 23.05 -11.84 6.74
CA ARG A 319 22.52 -12.91 7.64
C ARG A 319 23.00 -12.84 9.11
N ASN A 320 23.32 -11.66 9.64
CA ASN A 320 23.82 -11.53 11.03
C ASN A 320 22.88 -10.77 11.94
#